data_AF-A0A3N0C042-F1
#
_entry.id   AF-A0A3N0C042-F1
#
_cell.length_a   1.000
_cell.length_b   1.000
_cell.length_c   1.000
_cell.angle_alpha   90.00
_cell.angle_beta   90.00
_cell.angle_gamma   90.00
#
_symmetry.space_group_name_H-M   'P 1'
#
loop_
_entity.id
_entity.type
_entity.pdbx_description
1 polymer ?
#
loop_
_entity_poly.entity_id
_entity_poly.type
_entity_poly.pdbx_seq_one_letter_code
_entity_poly.pdbx_strand_id
1 'polypeptide(L)'
;MAGRPGETVLDAAVLIDLADQMQSDALARKFALKFVDLLQPRHDRILATLGKGDIRAALDAVLSLKVNARMVGAFVVEQTCQALQRCVLDGDNPAAARYAQELPRDIDDVKDAIAELLTGALHRGTPVRDSVHPMPPRGGSGAYTRQAVTPAL
;
A
#
# COMPACT_ATOMS: atom_id res chain seq x y z
N MET A 1 6.31 22.81 -5.14
CA MET A 1 5.48 23.09 -3.95
C MET A 1 5.84 22.04 -2.92
N ALA A 2 6.66 22.37 -1.93
CA ALA A 2 7.12 21.42 -0.92
C ALA A 2 6.01 21.22 0.11
N GLY A 3 5.51 19.99 0.24
CA GLY A 3 4.60 19.59 1.33
C GLY A 3 5.23 19.90 2.68
N ARG A 4 4.40 20.25 3.67
CA ARG A 4 4.90 20.59 5.02
C ARG A 4 5.78 19.45 5.55
N PRO A 5 6.93 19.76 6.19
CA PRO A 5 7.71 18.74 6.87
C PRO A 5 6.90 18.18 8.05
N GLY A 6 6.39 16.94 7.90
CA GLY A 6 5.73 16.18 8.97
C GLY A 6 4.31 15.67 8.67
N GLU A 7 3.69 16.03 7.55
CA GLU A 7 2.34 15.57 7.20
C GLU A 7 2.45 14.40 6.22
N THR A 8 2.65 13.18 6.76
CA THR A 8 2.65 11.96 5.95
C THR A 8 1.26 11.78 5.35
N VAL A 9 1.09 12.08 4.07
CA VAL A 9 -0.17 11.87 3.34
C VAL A 9 -0.48 10.38 3.21
N LEU A 10 0.54 9.61 2.84
CA LEU A 10 0.51 8.18 2.61
C LEU A 10 1.71 7.53 3.28
N ASP A 11 1.47 6.55 4.14
CA ASP A 11 2.50 5.64 4.64
C ASP A 11 2.70 4.50 3.64
N ALA A 12 3.70 4.65 2.77
CA ALA A 12 4.02 3.65 1.75
C ALA A 12 4.45 2.30 2.35
N ALA A 13 4.94 2.26 3.60
CA ALA A 13 5.33 1.00 4.24
C ALA A 13 4.13 0.05 4.39
N VAL A 14 2.94 0.58 4.67
CA VAL A 14 1.72 -0.22 4.81
C VAL A 14 1.37 -0.96 3.51
N LEU A 15 1.50 -0.31 2.36
CA LEU A 15 1.24 -0.92 1.05
C LEU A 15 2.33 -1.93 0.65
N ILE A 16 3.59 -1.68 1.04
CA ILE A 16 4.70 -2.60 0.81
C ILE A 16 4.51 -3.85 1.69
N ASP A 17 4.22 -3.69 2.97
CA ASP A 17 3.94 -4.78 3.89
C ASP A 17 2.73 -5.61 3.42
N LEU A 18 1.70 -4.95 2.87
CA LEU A 18 0.56 -5.64 2.25
C LEU A 18 0.99 -6.46 1.03
N ALA A 19 1.89 -5.94 0.19
CA ALA A 19 2.43 -6.69 -0.95
C ALA A 19 3.21 -7.93 -0.49
N ASP A 20 4.02 -7.79 0.56
CA ASP A 20 4.80 -8.87 1.15
C ASP A 20 3.88 -9.95 1.77
N GLN A 21 2.86 -9.54 2.52
CA GLN A 21 1.87 -10.46 3.11
C GLN A 21 1.09 -11.23 2.04
N MET A 22 0.76 -10.57 0.92
CA MET A 22 0.07 -11.19 -0.21
C MET A 22 1.02 -11.94 -1.16
N GLN A 23 2.34 -11.84 -0.95
CA GLN A 23 3.39 -12.30 -1.88
C GLN A 23 3.13 -11.85 -3.32
N SER A 24 2.57 -10.65 -3.49
CA SER A 24 2.14 -10.14 -4.80
C SER A 24 1.95 -8.62 -4.82
N ASP A 25 2.93 -7.93 -5.42
CA ASP A 25 2.83 -6.51 -5.75
C ASP A 25 1.60 -6.21 -6.61
N ALA A 26 1.25 -7.09 -7.55
CA ALA A 26 0.10 -6.90 -8.42
C ALA A 26 -1.22 -6.86 -7.65
N LEU A 27 -1.36 -7.65 -6.58
CA LEU A 27 -2.55 -7.63 -5.73
C LEU A 27 -2.58 -6.39 -4.84
N ALA A 28 -1.45 -5.98 -4.25
CA ALA A 28 -1.37 -4.73 -3.49
C ALA A 28 -1.67 -3.50 -4.36
N ARG A 29 -1.15 -3.44 -5.59
CA ARG A 29 -1.48 -2.39 -6.58
C ARG A 29 -2.97 -2.36 -6.89
N LYS A 30 -3.58 -3.52 -7.15
CA LYS A 30 -5.03 -3.62 -7.38
C LYS A 30 -5.83 -3.16 -6.17
N PHE A 31 -5.36 -3.43 -4.96
CA PHE A 31 -5.99 -2.96 -3.73
C PHE A 31 -5.94 -1.43 -3.62
N ALA A 32 -4.77 -0.82 -3.85
CA ALA A 32 -4.60 0.63 -3.84
C ALA A 32 -5.49 1.33 -4.88
N LEU A 33 -5.57 0.80 -6.11
CA LEU A 33 -6.46 1.33 -7.16
C LEU A 33 -7.94 1.22 -6.77
N LYS A 34 -8.37 0.05 -6.26
CA LYS A 34 -9.74 -0.11 -5.75
C LYS A 34 -10.06 0.85 -4.63
N PHE A 35 -9.11 1.13 -3.74
CA PHE A 35 -9.31 2.12 -2.69
C PHE A 35 -9.55 3.52 -3.28
N VAL A 36 -8.74 3.95 -4.26
CA VAL A 36 -8.93 5.22 -4.97
C VAL A 36 -10.33 5.32 -5.58
N ASP A 37 -10.81 4.26 -6.24
CA ASP A 37 -12.15 4.21 -6.85
C ASP A 37 -13.28 4.34 -5.81
N LEU A 38 -13.02 3.95 -4.56
CA LEU A 38 -14.00 4.00 -3.47
C LEU A 38 -14.05 5.35 -2.75
N LEU A 39 -13.03 6.21 -2.89
CA LEU A 39 -12.92 7.46 -2.13
C LEU A 39 -14.07 8.43 -2.43
N GLN A 40 -14.33 8.72 -3.71
CA GLN A 40 -15.35 9.69 -4.10
C GLN A 40 -16.77 9.24 -3.75
N PRO A 41 -17.22 8.01 -4.09
CA PRO A 41 -18.56 7.56 -3.71
C PRO A 41 -18.80 7.54 -2.20
N ARG A 42 -17.74 7.30 -1.40
CA ARG A 42 -17.83 7.31 0.06
C ARG A 42 -17.95 8.73 0.61
N HIS A 43 -17.19 9.67 0.07
CA HIS A 43 -17.32 11.09 0.39
C HIS A 43 -18.74 11.62 0.10
N ASP A 44 -19.27 11.32 -1.08
CA ASP A 44 -20.63 11.74 -1.47
C ASP A 44 -21.69 11.17 -0.51
N ARG A 45 -21.54 9.91 -0.09
CA ARG A 45 -22.42 9.27 0.89
C ARG A 45 -22.33 9.94 2.27
N ILE A 46 -21.15 10.33 2.71
CA ILE A 46 -20.95 11.06 3.97
C ILE A 46 -21.69 12.40 3.91
N LEU A 47 -21.51 13.19 2.85
CA LEU A 47 -22.21 14.47 2.69
C LEU A 47 -23.73 14.30 2.65
N ALA A 48 -24.22 13.33 1.89
CA ALA A 48 -25.65 13.07 1.76
C ALA A 48 -26.32 12.65 3.08
N THR A 49 -25.62 11.85 3.89
CA THR A 49 -26.15 11.35 5.18
C THR A 49 -26.10 12.42 6.27
N LEU A 50 -25.01 13.20 6.33
CA LEU A 50 -24.92 14.37 7.21
C LEU A 50 -25.98 15.42 6.87
N GLY A 51 -26.19 15.74 5.60
CA GLY A 51 -27.20 16.71 5.16
C GLY A 51 -28.65 16.28 5.48
N LYS A 52 -28.90 14.97 5.63
CA LYS A 52 -30.20 14.42 6.04
C LYS A 52 -30.34 14.26 7.55
N GLY A 53 -29.29 14.53 8.33
CA GLY A 53 -29.26 14.25 9.77
C GLY A 53 -29.25 12.75 10.12
N ASP A 54 -28.94 11.87 9.16
CA ASP A 54 -28.85 10.43 9.41
C ASP A 54 -27.48 10.08 10.00
N ILE A 55 -27.35 10.31 11.31
CA ILE A 55 -26.13 10.10 12.09
C ILE A 55 -25.62 8.66 11.97
N ARG A 56 -26.52 7.67 11.95
CA ARG A 56 -26.14 6.26 11.88
C ARG A 56 -25.53 5.92 10.51
N ALA A 57 -26.16 6.37 9.43
CA ALA A 57 -25.63 6.15 8.10
C ALA A 57 -24.35 6.96 7.83
N ALA A 58 -24.22 8.15 8.42
CA ALA A 58 -23.00 8.94 8.37
C ALA A 58 -21.85 8.22 9.06
N LEU A 59 -22.04 7.73 10.29
CA LEU A 59 -21.01 6.99 11.03
C LEU A 59 -20.61 5.69 10.30
N ASP A 60 -21.56 4.96 9.72
CA ASP A 60 -21.28 3.76 8.91
C ASP A 60 -20.36 4.09 7.72
N ALA A 61 -20.66 5.17 6.99
CA ALA A 61 -19.85 5.60 5.87
C ALA A 61 -18.45 6.05 6.29
N VAL A 62 -18.34 6.83 7.38
CA VAL A 62 -17.08 7.32 7.93
C VAL A 62 -16.19 6.19 8.45
N LEU A 63 -16.75 5.26 9.22
CA LEU A 63 -16.01 4.12 9.75
C LEU A 63 -15.50 3.22 8.63
N SER A 64 -16.34 2.96 7.63
CA SER A 64 -15.94 2.18 6.46
C SER A 64 -14.78 2.83 5.73
N LEU A 65 -14.83 4.14 5.48
CA LEU A 65 -13.73 4.86 4.82
C LEU A 65 -12.46 4.84 5.67
N LYS A 66 -12.57 5.08 6.98
CA LYS A 66 -11.44 5.06 7.93
C LYS A 66 -10.70 3.72 7.92
N VAL A 67 -11.43 2.60 7.99
CA VAL A 67 -10.83 1.26 7.98
C VAL A 67 -10.08 1.00 6.68
N ASN A 68 -10.66 1.38 5.53
CA ASN A 68 -10.00 1.22 4.24
C ASN A 68 -8.77 2.13 4.11
N ALA A 69 -8.85 3.37 4.61
CA ALA A 69 -7.73 4.31 4.59
C ALA A 69 -6.54 3.77 5.39
N ARG A 70 -6.79 3.24 6.58
CA ARG A 70 -5.77 2.60 7.42
C ARG A 70 -5.08 1.42 6.72
N MET A 71 -5.83 0.59 6.00
CA MET A 71 -5.28 -0.56 5.27
C MET A 71 -4.34 -0.18 4.12
N VAL A 72 -4.49 1.03 3.58
CA VAL A 72 -3.66 1.55 2.49
C VAL A 72 -2.57 2.50 3.02
N GLY A 73 -2.59 2.81 4.32
CA GLY A 73 -1.69 3.80 4.91
C GLY A 73 -2.08 5.25 4.57
N ALA A 74 -3.32 5.50 4.13
CA ALA A 74 -3.82 6.84 3.79
C ALA A 74 -4.07 7.66 5.07
N PHE A 75 -2.99 8.12 5.68
CA PHE A 75 -2.97 8.67 7.04
C PHE A 75 -3.79 9.95 7.20
N VAL A 76 -3.71 10.88 6.25
CA VAL A 76 -4.50 12.13 6.31
C VAL A 76 -6.01 11.84 6.23
N VAL A 77 -6.42 10.94 5.35
CA VAL A 77 -7.83 10.52 5.22
C VAL A 77 -8.30 9.78 6.48
N GLU A 78 -7.46 8.92 7.07
CA GLU A 78 -7.76 8.24 8.34
C GLU A 78 -8.00 9.26 9.47
N GLN A 79 -7.12 10.25 9.60
CA GLN A 79 -7.22 11.29 10.63
C GLN A 79 -8.48 12.15 10.45
N THR A 80 -8.76 12.59 9.22
CA THR A 80 -9.96 13.38 8.92
C THR A 80 -11.22 12.58 9.21
N CYS A 81 -11.26 11.29 8.85
CA CYS A 81 -12.37 10.40 9.21
C CYS A 81 -12.49 10.20 10.74
N GLN A 82 -11.38 10.12 11.47
CA GLN A 82 -11.41 10.02 12.93
C GLN A 82 -11.93 11.29 13.60
N ALA A 83 -11.52 12.46 13.10
CA ALA A 83 -12.03 13.75 13.58
C ALA A 83 -13.52 13.90 13.29
N LEU A 84 -13.94 13.57 12.07
CA LEU A 84 -15.34 13.56 11.65
C LEU A 84 -16.19 12.62 12.52
N GLN A 85 -15.72 11.39 12.76
CA GLN A 85 -16.39 10.42 13.64
C GLN A 85 -16.65 11.02 15.03
N ARG A 86 -15.65 11.68 15.61
CA ARG A 86 -15.77 12.30 16.93
C ARG A 86 -16.80 13.43 16.94
N CYS A 87 -16.74 14.36 15.98
CA CYS A 87 -17.71 15.45 15.88
C CYS A 87 -19.15 14.95 15.73
N VAL A 88 -19.36 13.89 14.93
CA VAL A 88 -20.69 13.28 14.75
C VAL A 88 -21.20 12.64 16.05
N LEU A 89 -20.31 12.00 16.83
CA LEU A 89 -20.67 11.42 18.14
C LEU A 89 -20.93 12.49 19.21
N ASP A 90 -20.20 13.60 19.17
CA ASP A 90 -20.34 14.72 20.10
C ASP A 90 -21.55 15.63 19.74
N GLY A 91 -22.19 15.39 18.60
CA GLY A 91 -23.31 16.20 18.10
C GLY A 91 -22.89 17.56 17.53
N ASP A 92 -21.59 17.78 17.29
CA ASP A 92 -21.04 18.99 16.70
C ASP A 92 -21.18 18.96 15.17
N ASN A 93 -22.40 19.21 14.69
CA ASN A 93 -22.74 19.23 13.27
C ASN A 93 -21.93 20.26 12.46
N PRO A 94 -21.67 21.49 12.94
CA PRO A 94 -20.81 22.44 12.24
C PRO A 94 -19.38 21.92 12.04
N ALA A 95 -18.77 21.35 13.07
CA ALA A 95 -17.42 20.79 12.94
C ALA A 95 -17.41 19.55 12.03
N ALA A 96 -18.42 18.68 12.13
CA ALA A 96 -18.57 17.53 11.24
C ALA A 96 -18.69 17.96 9.77
N ALA A 97 -19.50 18.98 9.48
CA ALA A 97 -19.63 19.53 8.13
C ALA A 97 -18.29 20.08 7.60
N ARG A 98 -17.50 20.75 8.46
CA ARG A 98 -16.19 21.28 8.07
C ARG A 98 -15.22 20.16 7.68
N TYR A 99 -15.09 19.11 8.50
CA TYR A 99 -14.24 17.97 8.15
C TYR A 99 -14.73 17.24 6.89
N ALA A 100 -16.04 17.13 6.68
CA ALA A 100 -16.58 16.54 5.45
C ALA A 100 -16.30 17.40 4.19
N GLN A 101 -16.12 18.72 4.35
CA GLN A 101 -15.72 19.63 3.28
C GLN A 101 -14.20 19.65 3.03
N GLU A 102 -13.40 19.33 4.05
CA GLU A 102 -11.93 19.21 3.94
C GLU A 102 -11.53 17.88 3.27
N LEU A 103 -12.32 16.82 3.50
CA LEU A 103 -12.05 15.46 3.02
C LEU A 103 -11.73 15.30 1.51
N PRO A 104 -12.35 16.03 0.56
CA PRO A 104 -11.98 15.98 -0.87
C PRO A 104 -10.52 16.32 -1.12
N ARG A 105 -9.97 17.30 -0.39
CA ARG A 105 -8.57 17.70 -0.52
C ARG A 105 -7.66 16.57 -0.09
N ASP A 106 -7.94 15.96 1.07
CA ASP A 106 -7.15 14.83 1.57
C ASP A 106 -7.25 13.62 0.64
N ILE A 107 -8.43 13.42 0.04
CA ILE A 107 -8.66 12.38 -0.97
C ILE A 107 -7.77 12.62 -2.18
N ASP A 108 -7.71 13.84 -2.70
CA ASP A 108 -6.90 14.16 -3.88
C ASP A 108 -5.39 14.06 -3.57
N ASP A 109 -4.95 14.54 -2.41
CA ASP A 109 -3.57 14.39 -1.93
C ASP A 109 -3.18 12.89 -1.85
N VAL A 110 -4.08 12.03 -1.35
CA VAL A 110 -3.84 10.57 -1.29
C VAL A 110 -3.86 9.91 -2.68
N LYS A 111 -4.74 10.34 -3.60
CA LYS A 111 -4.74 9.83 -4.97
C LYS A 111 -3.42 10.11 -5.67
N ASP A 112 -2.92 11.34 -5.53
CA ASP A 112 -1.64 11.76 -6.11
C ASP A 112 -0.48 10.97 -5.51
N ALA A 113 -0.45 10.81 -4.18
CA ALA A 113 0.57 10.02 -3.50
C ALA A 113 0.55 8.53 -3.92
N ILE A 114 -0.64 7.93 -4.08
CA ILE A 114 -0.77 6.55 -4.58
C ILE A 114 -0.31 6.47 -6.04
N ALA A 115 -0.69 7.42 -6.90
CA ALA A 115 -0.26 7.45 -8.29
C ALA A 115 1.26 7.56 -8.41
N GLU A 116 1.89 8.42 -7.61
CA GLU A 116 3.35 8.57 -7.54
C GLU A 116 4.01 7.28 -7.08
N LEU A 117 3.50 6.64 -6.01
CA LEU A 117 4.02 5.36 -5.51
C LEU A 117 3.92 4.25 -6.57
N LEU A 118 2.79 4.17 -7.27
CA LEU A 118 2.57 3.17 -8.32
C LEU A 118 3.47 3.40 -9.53
N THR A 119 3.76 4.65 -9.87
CA THR A 119 4.60 5.06 -11.03
C THR A 119 6.09 4.96 -10.73
N GLY A 120 6.52 5.34 -9.52
CA GLY A 120 7.90 5.20 -9.02
C GLY A 120 8.34 3.76 -8.80
N ALA A 121 7.41 2.82 -8.97
CA ALA A 121 7.51 1.41 -8.73
C ALA A 121 7.61 1.08 -7.23
N LEU A 122 6.77 0.14 -6.77
CA LEU A 122 6.87 -0.55 -5.48
C LEU A 122 8.18 -1.37 -5.34
N HIS A 123 9.30 -0.88 -5.86
CA HIS A 123 10.59 -1.56 -5.77
C HIS A 123 11.28 -1.17 -4.48
N ARG A 124 10.96 -1.90 -3.42
CA ARG A 124 11.97 -2.29 -2.43
C ARG A 124 11.87 -3.75 -2.00
N GLY A 125 11.49 -4.64 -2.92
CA GLY A 125 11.95 -6.02 -2.88
C GLY A 125 13.39 -6.07 -3.39
N THR A 126 14.36 -6.25 -2.50
CA THR A 126 15.73 -6.63 -2.88
C THR A 126 15.69 -7.74 -3.94
N PRO A 127 16.51 -7.69 -5.02
CA PRO A 127 16.71 -8.88 -5.83
C PRO A 127 17.26 -9.94 -4.88
N VAL A 128 16.57 -11.07 -4.75
CA VAL A 128 17.19 -12.26 -4.18
C VAL A 128 18.38 -12.53 -5.10
N ARG A 129 19.58 -12.17 -4.63
CA ARG A 129 20.78 -12.72 -5.24
C ARG A 129 20.66 -14.19 -4.92
N ASP A 130 20.22 -14.98 -5.90
CA ASP A 130 20.53 -16.40 -5.99
C ASP A 130 22.05 -16.51 -5.96
N SER A 131 22.60 -16.39 -4.76
CA SER A 131 23.96 -16.75 -4.41
C SER A 131 23.93 -18.25 -4.23
N VAL A 132 23.63 -18.97 -5.31
CA VAL A 132 24.07 -20.35 -5.42
C VAL A 132 25.57 -20.26 -5.65
N HIS A 133 26.26 -20.37 -4.53
CA HIS A 133 27.68 -20.57 -4.33
C HIS A 133 28.32 -21.34 -5.51
N PRO A 134 29.41 -20.85 -6.13
CA PRO A 134 30.16 -21.67 -7.07
C PRO A 134 30.76 -22.86 -6.32
N MET A 135 30.39 -24.06 -6.77
CA MET A 135 30.97 -25.32 -6.31
C MET A 135 32.48 -25.32 -6.62
N PRO A 136 33.37 -25.66 -5.67
CA PRO A 136 34.80 -25.77 -5.96
C PRO A 136 35.06 -26.97 -6.88
N PRO A 137 36.06 -26.90 -7.79
CA PRO A 137 36.41 -28.01 -8.66
C PRO A 137 36.97 -29.17 -7.82
N ARG A 138 36.30 -30.33 -7.87
CA ARG A 138 36.86 -31.59 -7.37
C ARG A 138 37.96 -32.04 -8.33
N GLY A 139 39.20 -31.66 -8.01
CA GLY A 139 40.40 -32.24 -8.59
C GLY A 139 40.80 -33.53 -7.87
N GLY A 140 41.26 -34.52 -8.65
CA GLY A 140 41.88 -35.76 -8.20
C GLY A 140 40.93 -36.97 -8.25
N SER A 141 41.31 -38.15 -8.72
CA SER A 141 42.53 -38.67 -9.34
C SER A 141 42.14 -40.08 -9.78
N GLY A 142 42.49 -40.49 -11.00
CA GLY A 142 42.09 -41.80 -11.52
C GLY A 142 42.74 -42.07 -12.87
N ALA A 143 44.06 -42.17 -12.88
CA ALA A 143 44.83 -42.68 -14.01
C ALA A 143 44.37 -44.11 -14.33
N TYR A 144 43.69 -44.30 -15.46
CA TYR A 144 43.44 -45.61 -16.02
C TYR A 144 44.55 -45.90 -17.04
N THR A 145 45.53 -46.70 -16.61
CA THR A 145 46.58 -47.30 -17.44
C THR A 145 45.95 -48.10 -18.58
N ARG A 146 46.21 -47.71 -19.84
CA ARG A 146 46.01 -48.58 -21.00
C ARG A 146 47.37 -48.95 -21.58
N GLN A 147 47.80 -50.16 -21.24
CA GLN A 147 48.98 -50.81 -21.79
C GLN A 147 48.52 -51.83 -22.83
N ALA A 148 49.05 -51.71 -24.05
CA ALA A 148 49.17 -52.75 -25.08
C ALA A 148 49.54 -52.05 -26.40
N VAL A 149 50.38 -52.54 -27.30
CA VAL A 149 51.36 -53.63 -27.39
C VAL A 149 52.06 -53.30 -28.72
N THR A 150 53.38 -53.39 -28.81
CA THR A 150 54.09 -53.45 -30.09
C THR A 150 55.11 -54.58 -30.01
N PRO A 151 55.08 -55.59 -30.90
CA PRO A 151 56.06 -56.66 -30.90
C PRO A 151 57.36 -56.18 -31.56
N ALA A 152 58.49 -56.68 -31.06
CA ALA A 152 59.82 -56.48 -31.61
C ALA A 152 60.17 -57.62 -32.58
N LEU A 153 60.84 -57.21 -33.68
CA LEU A 153 61.82 -57.92 -34.54
C LEU A 153 61.51 -59.36 -35.00
#